data_AF-A0A673GEG3-F1
#
_entry.id   AF-A0A673GEG3-F1
#
_cell.length_a   1.000
_cell.length_b   1.000
_cell.length_c   1.000
_cell.angle_alpha   90.00
_cell.angle_beta   90.00
_cell.angle_gamma   90.00
#
_symmetry.space_group_name_H-M   'P 1'
#
loop_
_entity.id
_entity.type
_entity.pdbx_description
1 polymer ?
#
loop_
_entity_poly.entity_id
_entity_poly.type
_entity_poly.pdbx_seq_one_letter_code
_entity_poly.pdbx_strand_id
1 'polypeptide(L)'
;MARPASFSGEAALCSGFLLQCSLYLEMQPHLFVTDRAKVSFIISLLSGRALQWAEALWTAQSPQIHSLEGFVKHFREVFGQSTTE
;
A
#
# COMPACT_ATOMS: atom_id res chain seq x y z
N MET A 1 -6.11 17.75 -5.68
CA MET A 1 -5.17 16.65 -5.98
C MET A 1 -5.99 15.44 -6.41
N ALA A 2 -5.54 14.67 -7.39
CA ALA A 2 -6.20 13.42 -7.76
C ALA A 2 -5.84 12.30 -6.78
N ARG A 3 -6.79 11.40 -6.51
CA ARG A 3 -6.53 10.15 -5.79
C ARG A 3 -5.51 9.31 -6.57
N PRO A 4 -4.58 8.58 -5.93
CA PRO A 4 -3.64 7.73 -6.64
C PRO A 4 -4.36 6.71 -7.54
N ALA A 5 -3.72 6.31 -8.63
CA ALA A 5 -4.27 5.30 -9.53
C ALA A 5 -4.35 3.93 -8.84
N SER A 6 -5.27 3.07 -9.30
CA SER A 6 -5.37 1.72 -8.77
C SER A 6 -4.14 0.87 -9.09
N PHE A 7 -3.66 0.07 -8.16
CA PHE A 7 -2.49 -0.79 -8.34
C PHE A 7 -2.86 -2.27 -8.42
N SER A 8 -2.47 -2.94 -9.51
CA SER A 8 -2.83 -4.33 -9.81
C SER A 8 -1.78 -5.37 -9.39
N GLY A 9 -0.57 -4.93 -9.04
CA GLY A 9 0.59 -5.80 -8.74
C GLY A 9 1.80 -5.65 -9.68
N GLU A 10 1.84 -4.62 -10.53
CA GLU A 10 2.92 -4.41 -11.50
C GLU A 10 4.18 -3.84 -10.84
N ALA A 11 5.29 -4.61 -10.85
CA ALA A 11 6.50 -4.22 -10.14
C ALA A 11 7.11 -2.90 -10.60
N ALA A 12 7.05 -2.61 -11.91
CA ALA A 12 7.50 -1.35 -12.49
C ALA A 12 6.79 -0.12 -11.88
N LEU A 13 5.54 -0.28 -11.45
CA LEU A 13 4.70 0.80 -10.91
C LEU A 13 4.75 0.90 -9.38
N CYS A 14 5.29 -0.10 -8.69
CA CYS A 14 5.24 -0.21 -7.22
C CYS A 14 5.81 1.03 -6.52
N SER A 15 7.03 1.45 -6.88
CA SER A 15 7.67 2.62 -6.27
C SER A 15 6.88 3.92 -6.54
N GLY A 16 6.35 4.09 -7.74
CA GLY A 16 5.55 5.27 -8.11
C GLY A 16 4.21 5.31 -7.37
N PHE A 17 3.53 4.17 -7.26
CA PHE A 17 2.29 4.03 -6.51
C PHE A 17 2.47 4.38 -5.02
N LEU A 18 3.52 3.84 -4.38
CA LEU A 18 3.81 4.12 -2.97
C LEU A 18 4.12 5.61 -2.75
N LEU A 19 4.87 6.24 -3.67
CA LEU A 19 5.13 7.68 -3.60
C LEU A 19 3.83 8.49 -3.67
N GLN A 20 2.94 8.17 -4.61
CA GLN A 20 1.64 8.85 -4.73
C GLN A 20 0.79 8.68 -3.46
N CYS A 21 0.80 7.49 -2.85
CA CYS A 21 0.11 7.24 -1.59
C CYS A 21 0.69 8.11 -0.45
N SER A 22 2.02 8.12 -0.28
CA SER A 22 2.68 8.93 0.76
C SER A 22 2.33 10.41 0.63
N LEU A 23 2.43 10.97 -0.57
CA LEU A 23 2.09 12.37 -0.83
C LEU A 23 0.62 12.68 -0.50
N TYR A 24 -0.31 11.78 -0.83
CA TYR A 24 -1.72 11.96 -0.51
C TYR A 24 -1.97 11.95 1.00
N LEU A 25 -1.33 11.02 1.73
CA LEU A 25 -1.43 10.92 3.19
C LEU A 25 -0.85 12.16 3.88
N GLU A 26 0.31 12.65 3.43
CA GLU A 26 0.97 13.85 3.95
C GLU A 26 0.14 15.12 3.78
N MET A 27 -0.68 15.18 2.73
CA MET A 27 -1.56 16.33 2.47
C MET A 27 -2.84 16.32 3.31
N GLN A 28 -3.22 15.18 3.88
CA GLN A 28 -4.44 15.03 4.66
C GLN A 28 -4.19 14.32 6.00
N PRO A 29 -3.25 14.80 6.83
CA PRO A 29 -2.81 14.10 8.04
C PRO A 29 -3.96 13.93 9.06
N HIS A 30 -4.94 14.82 9.04
CA HIS A 30 -6.11 14.79 9.90
C HIS A 30 -7.13 13.69 9.53
N LEU A 31 -7.14 13.23 8.28
CA LEU A 31 -8.02 12.12 7.85
C LEU A 31 -7.40 10.75 8.13
N PHE A 32 -6.07 10.69 8.22
CA PHE A 32 -5.31 9.44 8.36
C PHE A 32 -4.53 9.42 9.68
N VAL A 33 -5.26 9.57 10.79
CA VAL A 33 -4.70 9.69 12.14
C VAL A 33 -3.95 8.44 12.59
N THR A 34 -4.43 7.26 12.20
CA THR A 34 -3.84 5.97 12.59
C THR A 34 -3.15 5.29 11.43
N ASP A 35 -2.12 4.51 11.73
CA ASP A 35 -1.44 3.69 10.73
C ASP A 35 -2.40 2.71 10.05
N ARG A 36 -3.36 2.15 10.80
CA ARG A 36 -4.40 1.30 10.23
C ARG A 36 -5.30 2.05 9.24
N ALA A 37 -5.63 3.32 9.48
CA ALA A 37 -6.36 4.13 8.52
C ALA A 37 -5.55 4.38 7.23
N LYS A 38 -4.25 4.68 7.37
CA LYS A 38 -3.33 4.83 6.24
C LYS A 38 -3.22 3.54 5.42
N VAL A 39 -3.06 2.39 6.07
CA VAL A 39 -3.03 1.07 5.42
C VAL A 39 -4.35 0.78 4.71
N SER A 40 -5.48 1.03 5.38
CA SER A 40 -6.82 0.82 4.78
C SER A 40 -7.01 1.66 3.50
N PHE A 41 -6.50 2.90 3.51
CA PHE A 41 -6.50 3.74 2.32
C PHE A 41 -5.68 3.13 1.18
N ILE A 42 -4.46 2.66 1.46
CA ILE A 42 -3.63 2.01 0.44
C ILE A 42 -4.32 0.77 -0.11
N ILE A 43 -4.91 -0.08 0.75
CA ILE A 43 -5.66 -1.27 0.34
C ILE A 43 -6.85 -0.91 -0.56
N SER A 44 -7.55 0.19 -0.27
CA SER A 44 -8.68 0.67 -1.08
C SER A 44 -8.31 1.08 -2.51
N LEU A 45 -7.01 1.23 -2.79
CA LEU A 45 -6.46 1.54 -4.11
C LEU A 45 -5.94 0.29 -4.83
N LEU A 46 -6.00 -0.89 -4.20
CA LEU A 46 -5.52 -2.12 -4.82
C LEU A 46 -6.60 -2.76 -5.70
N SER A 47 -6.15 -3.46 -6.73
CA SER A 47 -7.00 -4.24 -7.63
C SER A 47 -6.31 -5.56 -7.99
N GLY A 48 -7.05 -6.48 -8.62
CA GLY A 48 -6.50 -7.74 -9.11
C GLY A 48 -5.71 -8.51 -8.04
N ARG A 49 -4.50 -8.95 -8.39
CA ARG A 49 -3.65 -9.78 -7.51
C ARG A 49 -3.18 -9.02 -6.26
N ALA A 50 -2.95 -7.71 -6.37
CA ALA A 50 -2.58 -6.90 -5.21
C ALA A 50 -3.70 -6.84 -4.17
N LEU A 51 -4.96 -6.72 -4.60
CA LEU A 51 -6.09 -6.75 -3.69
C LEU A 51 -6.26 -8.14 -3.04
N GLN A 52 -6.12 -9.22 -3.81
CA GLN A 52 -6.17 -10.59 -3.27
C GLN A 52 -5.11 -10.85 -2.19
N TRP A 53 -3.89 -10.34 -2.40
CA TRP A 53 -2.83 -10.39 -1.38
C TRP A 53 -3.21 -9.60 -0.11
N ALA A 54 -3.76 -8.40 -0.27
CA ALA A 54 -4.19 -7.58 0.86
C ALA A 54 -5.37 -8.19 1.62
N GLU A 55 -6.32 -8.82 0.92
CA GLU A 55 -7.45 -9.55 1.52
C GLU A 55 -6.97 -10.69 2.42
N ALA A 56 -5.94 -11.43 2.01
CA ALA A 56 -5.34 -12.49 2.81
C ALA A 56 -4.71 -11.93 4.10
N LEU A 57 -3.92 -10.85 4.00
CA LEU A 57 -3.33 -10.18 5.16
C LEU A 57 -4.40 -9.62 6.11
N TRP A 58 -5.46 -9.04 5.55
CA TRP A 58 -6.54 -8.44 6.32
C TRP A 58 -7.35 -9.49 7.06
N THR A 59 -7.71 -10.59 6.38
CA THR A 59 -8.45 -11.71 6.97
C THR A 59 -7.65 -12.39 8.08
N ALA A 60 -6.33 -12.54 7.88
CA ALA A 60 -5.43 -13.12 8.87
C ALA A 60 -5.13 -12.19 10.07
N GLN A 61 -5.64 -10.95 10.08
CA GLN A 61 -5.28 -9.91 11.06
C GLN A 61 -3.75 -9.77 11.21
N SER A 62 -3.06 -9.78 10.07
CA SER A 62 -1.60 -9.79 10.03
C SER A 62 -1.03 -8.56 10.72
N PRO A 63 0.05 -8.65 11.53
CA PRO A 63 0.60 -7.48 12.25
C PRO A 63 0.99 -6.32 11.32
N GLN A 64 1.32 -6.63 10.07
CA GLN A 64 1.64 -5.67 9.01
C GLN A 64 0.48 -4.69 8.75
N ILE A 65 -0.80 -5.08 8.92
CA ILE A 65 -1.91 -4.15 8.66
C ILE A 65 -2.09 -3.09 9.77
N HIS A 66 -1.35 -3.21 10.86
CA HIS A 66 -1.37 -2.27 11.99
C HIS A 66 -0.21 -1.27 12.00
N SER A 67 0.79 -1.45 11.12
CA SER A 67 1.95 -0.57 11.00
C SER A 67 2.10 -0.14 9.55
N LEU A 68 2.10 1.17 9.28
CA LEU A 68 2.29 1.65 7.92
C LEU A 68 3.66 1.23 7.37
N GLU A 69 4.70 1.39 8.18
CA GLU A 69 6.07 1.01 7.81
C GLU A 69 6.17 -0.49 7.51
N GLY A 70 5.64 -1.33 8.40
CA GLY A 70 5.62 -2.78 8.21
C GLY A 70 4.85 -3.19 6.96
N PHE A 71 3.70 -2.56 6.70
CA PHE A 71 2.92 -2.79 5.49
C PHE A 71 3.70 -2.41 4.23
N VAL A 72 4.28 -1.21 4.18
CA VAL A 72 5.02 -0.70 3.01
C VAL A 72 6.27 -1.54 2.74
N LYS A 73 6.98 -1.98 3.78
CA LYS A 73 8.10 -2.89 3.64
C LYS A 73 7.66 -4.21 3.00
N HIS A 74 6.63 -4.83 3.55
CA HIS A 74 6.12 -6.10 3.03
C HIS A 74 5.55 -5.96 1.61
N PHE A 75 4.90 -4.83 1.33
CA PHE A 75 4.43 -4.50 -0.01
C PHE A 75 5.56 -4.45 -1.03
N ARG A 76 6.71 -3.84 -0.67
CA ARG A 76 7.90 -3.79 -1.52
C ARG A 76 8.55 -5.17 -1.68
N GLU A 77 8.53 -6.02 -0.66
CA GLU A 77 9.03 -7.39 -0.77
C GLU A 77 8.22 -8.22 -1.77
N VAL A 78 6.89 -8.00 -1.81
CA VAL A 78 5.97 -8.79 -2.66
C VAL A 78 5.85 -8.22 -4.08
N PHE A 79 5.81 -6.89 -4.21
CA PHE A 79 5.56 -6.21 -5.49
C PHE A 79 6.68 -5.29 -5.95
N GLY A 80 7.76 -5.15 -5.19
CA GLY A 80 8.92 -4.39 -5.63
C GLY A 80 9.60 -5.07 -6.82
N GLN A 81 10.36 -4.29 -7.59
CA GLN A 81 11.30 -4.89 -8.53
C GLN A 81 12.41 -5.55 -7.71
N SER A 82 12.60 -6.85 -7.89
CA SER A 82 13.89 -7.45 -7.58
C SER A 82 14.89 -6.78 -8.50
N THR A 83 15.73 -5.90 -7.95
CA THR A 83 16.93 -5.49 -8.65
C THR A 83 17.82 -6.72 -8.75
N THR A 84 17.57 -7.56 -9.74
CA THR A 84 18.52 -8.57 -10.19
C THR A 84 19.53 -7.79 -11.02
N GLU A 85 20.57 -7.27 -10.36
CA GLU A 85 21.85 -7.01 -11.00
C GLU A 85 22.56 -8.34 -11.27
#